data_AF-A0A538SVT3-F1
#
_entry.id   AF-A0A538SVT3-F1
#
_cell.length_a   1.000
_cell.length_b   1.000
_cell.length_c   1.000
_cell.angle_alpha   90.00
_cell.angle_beta   90.00
_cell.angle_gamma   90.00
#
_symmetry.space_group_name_H-M   'P 1'
#
loop_
_entity.id
_entity.type
_entity.pdbx_description
1 polymer ?
#
loop_
_entity_poly.entity_id
_entity_poly.type
_entity_poly.pdbx_seq_one_letter_code
_entity_poly.pdbx_strand_id
1 'polypeptide(L)'
;MRAQVERSYWDLYAAERDYGVQLIIRGRAQSLFDETRLRAGTGLVGPGAVANARVFLAQQEQAVLDGEEALDQVSDRIATLIGKRPEAGAPRFKPTNEPPREFTVEPEESLVVRALRESRELHSAERVLAAARARTSGAWWNKLPALDLRGSLGGKGLSGIGRDFINPFTGLPDRINIDGGFDDTWSQVRKRDFPTWSAGLSLSIPIGFRAGAGDHQRLRAEADQAEQQMIATRRSLEERVRAGYRELVHASKRMEAAQGGVNASLEQVRIGILEYRYGKTTAFELTRVAADLATAQQRFSQALVRTAKAAADLKRLTSEGLNPTKPQ
;
A
#
# COMPACT_ATOMS: atom_id res chain seq x y z
N MET A 1 6.20 1.45 3.42
CA MET A 1 5.96 1.68 4.87
C MET A 1 6.35 3.09 5.31
N ARG A 2 7.62 3.53 5.20
CA ARG A 2 8.07 4.87 5.64
C ARG A 2 7.21 6.05 5.13
N ALA A 3 6.95 6.11 3.83
CA ALA A 3 6.11 7.18 3.27
C ALA A 3 4.66 7.16 3.77
N GLN A 4 4.11 5.99 4.10
CA GLN A 4 2.75 5.87 4.62
C GLN A 4 2.66 6.35 6.09
N VAL A 5 3.71 6.10 6.88
CA VAL A 5 3.86 6.65 8.23
C VAL A 5 3.97 8.17 8.16
N GLU A 6 4.81 8.71 7.28
CA GLU A 6 4.97 10.16 7.08
C GLU A 6 3.67 10.82 6.63
N ARG A 7 2.93 10.22 5.69
CA ARG A 7 1.60 10.69 5.28
C ARG A 7 0.61 10.71 6.44
N SER A 8 0.60 9.66 7.26
CA SER A 8 -0.31 9.57 8.41
C SER A 8 0.07 10.54 9.51
N TYR A 9 1.36 10.82 9.70
CA TYR A 9 1.86 11.86 10.60
C TYR A 9 1.33 13.25 10.21
N TRP A 10 1.37 13.59 8.91
CA TRP A 10 0.82 14.87 8.45
C TRP A 10 -0.70 14.93 8.57
N ASP A 11 -1.40 13.81 8.39
CA ASP A 11 -2.84 13.72 8.66
C ASP A 11 -3.16 13.98 10.14
N LEU A 12 -2.32 13.48 11.06
CA LEU A 12 -2.49 13.72 12.50
C LEU A 12 -2.32 15.20 12.83
N TYR A 13 -1.30 15.84 12.25
CA TYR A 13 -1.07 17.28 12.42
C TYR A 13 -2.25 18.13 11.98
N ALA A 14 -2.85 17.82 10.83
CA ALA A 14 -4.06 18.52 10.39
C ALA A 14 -5.27 18.24 11.27
N ALA A 15 -5.49 16.98 11.65
CA ALA A 15 -6.61 16.60 12.50
C ALA A 15 -6.56 17.31 13.87
N GLU A 16 -5.38 17.44 14.47
CA GLU A 16 -5.21 18.16 15.75
C GLU A 16 -5.55 19.64 15.60
N ARG A 17 -5.10 20.27 14.50
CA ARG A 17 -5.38 21.68 14.21
C ARG A 17 -6.86 21.93 13.95
N ASP A 18 -7.50 21.07 13.16
CA ASP A 18 -8.92 21.18 12.83
C ASP A 18 -9.77 20.98 14.09
N TYR A 19 -9.42 20.00 14.95
CA TYR A 19 -10.07 19.81 16.25
C TYR A 19 -9.92 21.03 17.17
N GLY A 20 -8.71 21.61 17.26
CA GLY A 20 -8.48 22.83 18.03
C GLY A 20 -9.35 24.01 17.58
N VAL A 21 -9.63 24.11 16.29
CA VAL A 21 -10.49 25.15 15.71
C VAL A 21 -11.97 24.88 16.02
N GLN A 22 -12.41 23.62 15.96
CA GLN A 22 -13.76 23.24 16.36
C GLN A 22 -14.04 23.57 17.83
N LEU A 23 -13.06 23.34 18.73
CA LEU A 23 -13.17 23.75 20.13
C LEU A 23 -13.38 25.26 20.28
N ILE A 24 -12.66 26.07 19.50
CA ILE A 24 -12.83 27.53 19.51
C ILE A 24 -14.23 27.91 19.02
N ILE A 25 -14.71 27.32 17.92
CA ILE A 25 -16.03 27.62 17.35
C ILE A 25 -17.14 27.22 18.33
N ARG A 26 -17.06 26.05 18.95
CA ARG A 26 -18.00 25.62 20.01
C ARG A 26 -18.01 26.59 21.19
N GLY A 27 -16.83 27.07 21.61
CA GLY A 27 -16.72 28.11 22.62
C GLY A 27 -17.44 29.41 22.23
N ARG A 28 -17.33 29.83 20.96
CA ARG A 28 -18.05 31.01 20.44
C ARG A 28 -19.55 30.78 20.34
N ALA A 29 -19.98 29.58 19.92
CA ALA A 29 -21.39 29.20 19.85
C ALA A 29 -22.06 29.25 21.23
N GLN A 30 -21.35 28.79 22.27
CA GLN A 30 -21.81 28.87 23.65
C GLN A 30 -22.03 30.32 24.08
N SER A 31 -21.02 31.18 23.90
CA SER A 31 -21.12 32.60 24.25
C SER A 31 -22.26 33.30 23.51
N LEU A 32 -22.49 32.97 22.23
CA LEU A 32 -23.59 33.50 21.44
C LEU A 32 -24.96 33.06 21.99
N PHE A 33 -25.10 31.79 22.37
CA PHE A 33 -26.32 31.27 22.98
C PHE A 33 -26.62 31.98 24.31
N ASP A 34 -25.61 32.13 25.17
CA ASP A 34 -25.75 32.80 26.46
C ASP A 34 -26.15 34.27 26.29
N GLU A 35 -25.50 35.00 25.38
CA GLU A 35 -25.81 36.40 25.09
C GLU A 35 -27.22 36.57 24.50
N THR A 36 -27.60 35.70 23.56
CA THR A 36 -28.93 35.72 22.93
C THR A 36 -30.03 35.43 23.96
N ARG A 37 -29.80 34.48 24.89
CA ARG A 37 -30.73 34.17 25.97
C ARG A 37 -30.93 35.35 26.92
N LEU A 38 -29.86 36.06 27.28
CA LEU A 38 -29.93 37.26 28.11
C LEU A 38 -30.75 38.37 27.43
N ARG A 39 -30.48 38.65 26.14
CA ARG A 39 -31.22 39.64 25.34
C ARG A 39 -32.69 39.28 25.18
N ALA A 40 -33.02 37.99 25.10
CA ALA A 40 -34.40 37.54 25.04
C ALA A 40 -35.14 37.80 26.34
N GLY A 41 -34.47 37.61 27.49
CA GLY A 41 -35.03 37.92 28.81
C GLY A 41 -35.35 39.40 29.00
N THR A 42 -34.69 40.29 28.27
CA THR A 42 -34.97 41.74 28.26
C THR A 42 -35.87 42.18 27.10
N GLY A 43 -36.40 41.25 26.30
CA GLY A 43 -37.27 41.55 25.15
C GLY A 43 -36.57 42.14 23.92
N LEU A 44 -35.24 42.18 23.89
CA LEU A 44 -34.46 42.75 22.77
C LEU A 44 -34.39 41.82 21.56
N VAL A 45 -34.59 40.52 21.75
CA VAL A 45 -34.65 39.52 20.68
C VAL A 45 -35.78 38.53 20.93
N GLY A 46 -36.39 38.02 19.85
CA GLY A 46 -37.46 37.04 19.92
C GLY A 46 -36.98 35.61 20.23
N PRO A 47 -37.90 34.71 20.62
CA PRO A 47 -37.58 33.31 20.98
C PRO A 47 -36.95 32.52 19.81
N GLY A 48 -37.26 32.87 18.56
CA GLY A 48 -36.64 32.27 17.38
C GLY A 48 -35.12 32.46 17.34
N ALA A 49 -34.60 33.60 17.82
CA ALA A 49 -33.16 33.84 17.86
C ALA A 49 -32.47 32.90 18.87
N VAL A 50 -33.09 32.68 20.04
CA VAL A 50 -32.59 31.74 21.06
C VAL A 50 -32.61 30.30 20.52
N ALA A 51 -33.69 29.91 19.85
CA ALA A 51 -33.80 28.58 19.23
C ALA A 51 -32.70 28.36 18.18
N ASN A 52 -32.47 29.33 17.29
CA ASN A 52 -31.41 29.26 16.29
C ASN A 52 -30.01 29.17 16.92
N ALA A 53 -29.74 29.97 17.95
CA ALA A 53 -28.47 29.91 18.66
C ALA A 53 -28.26 28.56 19.36
N ARG A 54 -29.32 27.96 19.91
CA ARG A 54 -29.27 26.61 20.52
C ARG A 54 -29.00 25.52 19.49
N VAL A 55 -29.65 25.58 18.33
CA VAL A 55 -29.40 24.64 17.22
C VAL A 55 -27.94 24.73 16.78
N PHE A 56 -27.42 25.94 16.62
CA PHE A 56 -26.02 26.13 16.25
C PHE A 56 -25.06 25.55 17.30
N LEU A 57 -25.28 25.83 18.59
CA LEU A 57 -24.48 25.26 19.67
C LEU A 57 -24.49 23.73 19.63
N ALA A 58 -25.67 23.11 19.52
CA ALA A 58 -25.79 21.65 19.45
C ALA A 58 -25.05 21.06 18.25
N GLN A 59 -25.09 21.73 17.09
CA GLN A 59 -24.31 21.34 15.91
C GLN A 59 -22.80 21.42 16.17
N GLN A 60 -22.32 22.46 16.85
CA GLN A 60 -20.89 22.58 17.18
C GLN A 60 -20.45 21.58 18.25
N GLU A 61 -21.33 21.21 19.19
CA GLU A 61 -21.07 20.13 20.14
C GLU A 61 -20.90 18.79 19.44
N GLN A 62 -21.76 18.47 18.46
CA GLN A 62 -21.60 17.29 17.61
C GLN A 62 -20.30 17.33 16.80
N ALA A 63 -19.98 18.47 16.17
CA ALA A 63 -18.77 18.62 15.38
C ALA A 63 -17.48 18.44 16.19
N VAL A 64 -17.48 18.81 17.48
CA VAL A 64 -16.35 18.57 18.39
C VAL A 64 -16.18 17.07 18.66
N LEU A 65 -17.28 16.33 18.88
CA LEU A 65 -17.22 14.87 19.07
C LEU A 65 -16.70 14.17 17.81
N ASP A 66 -17.24 14.52 16.64
CA ASP A 66 -16.79 13.98 15.35
C ASP A 66 -15.31 14.28 15.09
N GLY A 67 -14.86 15.51 15.42
CA GLY A 67 -13.47 15.94 15.27
C GLY A 67 -12.52 15.20 16.22
N GLU A 68 -12.96 14.92 17.44
CA GLU A 68 -12.20 14.12 18.41
C GLU A 68 -12.04 12.67 17.93
N GLU A 69 -13.13 12.04 17.49
CA GLU A 69 -13.08 10.67 16.93
C GLU A 69 -12.18 10.59 15.70
N ALA A 70 -12.24 11.59 14.81
CA ALA A 70 -11.37 11.65 13.64
C ALA A 70 -9.89 11.74 14.04
N LEU A 71 -9.56 12.55 15.04
CA LEU A 71 -8.20 12.66 15.57
C LEU A 71 -7.71 11.33 16.18
N ASP A 72 -8.56 10.67 16.97
CA ASP A 72 -8.24 9.37 17.58
C ASP A 72 -8.03 8.28 16.52
N GLN A 73 -8.86 8.25 15.47
CA GLN A 73 -8.70 7.30 14.36
C GLN A 73 -7.37 7.47 13.61
N VAL A 74 -6.90 8.71 13.41
CA VAL A 74 -5.59 8.94 12.77
C VAL A 74 -4.45 8.52 13.70
N SER A 75 -4.56 8.79 15.00
CA SER A 75 -3.60 8.32 16.01
C SER A 75 -3.50 6.80 16.03
N ASP A 76 -4.62 6.09 16.02
CA ASP A 76 -4.67 4.62 15.99
C ASP A 76 -4.12 4.03 14.69
N ARG A 77 -4.32 4.72 13.56
CA ARG A 77 -3.70 4.34 12.28
C ARG A 77 -2.18 4.44 12.36
N ILE A 78 -1.64 5.49 12.98
CA ILE A 78 -0.19 5.61 13.21
C ILE A 78 0.28 4.48 14.13
N ALA A 79 -0.43 4.20 15.21
CA ALA A 79 -0.10 3.12 16.14
C ALA A 79 0.03 1.77 15.40
N THR A 80 -0.90 1.50 14.49
CA THR A 80 -0.92 0.30 13.65
C THR A 80 0.25 0.26 12.68
N LEU A 81 0.62 1.39 12.07
CA LEU A 81 1.74 1.46 11.11
C LEU A 81 3.11 1.36 11.78
N ILE A 82 3.28 1.88 13.01
CA ILE A 82 4.57 1.87 13.73
C ILE A 82 4.69 0.69 14.71
N GLY A 83 3.59 0.00 15.00
CA GLY A 83 3.55 -1.12 15.95
C GLY A 83 3.71 -0.71 17.42
N LYS A 84 3.43 0.55 17.77
CA LYS A 84 3.54 1.08 19.13
C LYS A 84 2.32 1.92 19.45
N ARG A 85 1.78 1.77 20.66
CA ARG A 85 0.75 2.67 21.21
C ARG A 85 1.43 3.95 21.74
N PRO A 86 0.66 5.04 21.94
CA PRO A 86 1.13 6.21 22.68
C PRO A 86 1.70 5.81 24.06
N GLU A 87 2.54 6.67 24.63
CA GLU A 87 3.13 6.45 25.95
C GLU A 87 2.05 6.16 27.01
N ALA A 88 2.41 5.40 28.05
CA ALA A 88 1.46 5.01 29.08
C ALA A 88 0.76 6.24 29.70
N GLY A 89 -0.57 6.30 29.56
CA GLY A 89 -1.40 7.40 30.03
C GLY A 89 -1.70 8.49 29.00
N ALA A 90 -1.07 8.48 27.82
CA ALA A 90 -1.46 9.35 26.71
C ALA A 90 -2.58 8.70 25.88
N PRO A 91 -3.73 9.37 25.65
CA PRO A 91 -4.81 8.80 24.85
C PRO A 91 -4.45 8.74 23.35
N ARG A 92 -3.57 9.64 22.87
CA ARG A 92 -3.23 9.80 21.45
C ARG A 92 -1.80 10.29 21.24
N PHE A 93 -1.27 10.09 20.03
CA PHE A 93 -0.02 10.70 19.60
C PHE A 93 -0.17 12.22 19.44
N LYS A 94 0.92 12.95 19.69
CA LYS A 94 1.01 14.40 19.45
C LYS A 94 2.09 14.70 18.42
N PRO A 95 1.76 15.41 17.33
CA PRO A 95 2.75 15.88 16.39
C PRO A 95 3.60 16.98 17.02
N THR A 96 4.89 17.00 16.72
CA THR A 96 5.86 17.96 17.28
C THR A 96 6.54 18.82 16.22
N ASN A 97 6.57 18.35 14.97
CA ASN A 97 7.09 19.07 13.82
C ASN A 97 5.96 19.76 13.05
N GLU A 98 6.24 20.99 12.61
CA GLU A 98 5.43 21.71 11.63
C GLU A 98 5.90 21.40 10.19
N PRO A 99 4.98 21.42 9.20
CA PRO A 99 5.34 21.26 7.80
C PRO A 99 6.22 22.45 7.33
N PRO A 100 7.30 22.18 6.57
CA PRO A 100 8.12 23.25 6.01
C PRO A 100 7.30 24.12 5.06
N ARG A 101 7.51 25.44 5.12
CA ARG A 101 6.76 26.42 4.31
C ARG A 101 7.39 26.65 2.93
N GLU A 102 8.69 26.44 2.81
CA GLU A 102 9.45 26.59 1.58
C GLU A 102 9.99 25.25 1.12
N PHE A 103 9.83 24.97 -0.17
CA PHE A 103 10.36 23.78 -0.82
C PHE A 103 11.23 24.21 -1.99
N THR A 104 12.53 23.94 -1.90
CA THR A 104 13.42 24.07 -3.06
C THR A 104 13.24 22.81 -3.90
N VAL A 105 12.58 22.95 -5.06
CA VAL A 105 12.32 21.83 -5.96
C VAL A 105 13.35 21.84 -7.07
N GLU A 106 14.05 20.71 -7.24
CA GLU A 106 14.93 20.49 -8.39
C GLU A 106 14.13 20.52 -9.72
N PRO A 107 14.77 20.79 -10.87
CA PRO A 107 14.07 20.81 -12.15
C PRO A 107 13.31 19.51 -12.46
N GLU A 108 12.11 19.63 -13.02
CA GLU A 108 11.21 18.49 -13.32
C GLU A 108 11.90 17.34 -14.06
N GLU A 109 12.68 17.64 -15.11
CA GLU A 109 13.38 16.61 -15.90
C GLU A 109 14.41 15.84 -15.08
N SER A 110 15.14 16.52 -14.20
CA SER A 110 16.15 15.86 -13.36
C SER A 110 15.51 14.86 -12.39
N LEU A 111 14.33 15.19 -11.86
CA LEU A 111 13.54 14.31 -10.98
C LEU A 111 12.99 13.12 -11.74
N VAL A 112 12.50 13.32 -12.97
CA VAL A 112 12.00 12.23 -13.84
C VAL A 112 13.14 11.27 -14.19
N VAL A 113 14.29 11.78 -14.60
CA VAL A 113 15.46 10.95 -14.94
C VAL A 113 15.92 10.15 -13.72
N ARG A 114 16.00 10.77 -12.54
CA ARG A 114 16.37 10.09 -11.29
C ARG A 114 15.36 9.00 -10.92
N ALA A 115 14.06 9.32 -10.95
CA ALA A 115 13.00 8.37 -10.62
C ALA A 115 12.99 7.15 -11.56
N LEU A 116 13.13 7.36 -12.87
CA LEU A 116 13.23 6.27 -13.85
C LEU A 116 14.46 5.40 -13.60
N ARG A 117 15.59 6.00 -13.24
CA ARG A 117 16.83 5.27 -12.97
C ARG A 117 16.79 4.47 -11.68
N GLU A 118 16.12 4.97 -10.64
CA GLU A 118 16.17 4.38 -9.30
C GLU A 118 14.92 3.55 -8.93
N SER A 119 13.86 3.58 -9.74
CA SER A 119 12.59 2.95 -9.39
C SER A 119 12.67 1.42 -9.36
N ARG A 120 12.39 0.84 -8.19
CA ARG A 120 12.25 -0.62 -8.03
C ARG A 120 11.06 -1.19 -8.80
N GLU A 121 9.99 -0.41 -8.94
CA GLU A 121 8.80 -0.82 -9.69
C GLU A 121 9.15 -1.06 -11.16
N LEU A 122 9.91 -0.14 -11.78
CA LEU A 122 10.36 -0.28 -13.16
C LEU A 122 11.33 -1.46 -13.33
N HIS A 123 12.31 -1.59 -12.44
CA HIS A 123 13.21 -2.75 -12.45
C HIS A 123 12.46 -4.08 -12.29
N SER A 124 11.41 -4.12 -11.47
CA SER A 124 10.59 -5.33 -11.31
C SER A 124 9.85 -5.68 -12.60
N ALA A 125 9.29 -4.69 -13.29
CA ALA A 125 8.62 -4.87 -14.57
C ALA A 125 9.60 -5.34 -15.68
N GLU A 126 10.82 -4.79 -15.70
CA GLU A 126 11.89 -5.25 -16.59
C GLU A 126 12.28 -6.72 -16.33
N ARG A 127 12.34 -7.13 -15.06
CA ARG A 127 12.62 -8.54 -14.68
C ARG A 127 11.49 -9.46 -15.08
N VAL A 128 10.24 -9.02 -14.97
CA VAL A 128 9.07 -9.77 -15.45
C VAL A 128 9.13 -9.96 -16.96
N LEU A 129 9.45 -8.90 -17.71
CA LEU A 129 9.65 -8.98 -19.16
C LEU A 129 10.82 -9.92 -19.52
N ALA A 130 11.95 -9.82 -18.82
CA ALA A 130 13.09 -10.70 -19.04
C ALA A 130 12.74 -12.18 -18.80
N ALA A 131 11.97 -12.46 -17.75
CA ALA A 131 11.48 -13.81 -17.46
C ALA A 131 10.51 -14.31 -18.54
N ALA A 132 9.59 -13.46 -19.02
CA ALA A 132 8.69 -13.81 -20.11
C ALA A 132 9.44 -14.13 -21.41
N ARG A 133 10.42 -13.29 -21.79
CA ARG A 133 11.30 -13.53 -22.94
C ARG A 133 12.10 -14.83 -22.81
N ALA A 134 12.64 -15.12 -21.62
CA ALA A 134 13.36 -16.37 -21.36
C ALA A 134 12.47 -17.60 -21.51
N ARG A 135 11.21 -17.55 -21.07
CA ARG A 135 10.23 -18.63 -21.29
C ARG A 135 9.92 -18.83 -22.77
N THR A 136 9.75 -17.74 -23.52
CA THR A 136 9.55 -17.80 -24.98
C THR A 136 10.73 -18.46 -25.68
N SER A 137 11.96 -18.10 -25.32
CA SER A 137 13.17 -18.75 -25.83
C SER A 137 13.26 -20.22 -25.43
N GLY A 138 12.89 -20.59 -24.19
CA GLY A 138 12.83 -21.99 -23.75
C GLY A 138 11.81 -22.82 -24.53
N ALA A 139 10.62 -22.25 -24.78
CA ALA A 139 9.57 -22.90 -25.57
C ALA A 139 9.95 -23.10 -27.04
N TRP A 140 10.87 -22.30 -27.56
CA TRP A 140 11.47 -22.58 -28.87
C TRP A 140 12.26 -23.90 -28.85
N TRP A 141 13.09 -24.13 -27.84
CA TRP A 141 13.88 -25.37 -27.71
C TRP A 141 13.00 -26.62 -27.55
N ASN A 142 11.82 -26.49 -26.94
CA ASN A 142 10.86 -27.59 -26.81
C ASN A 142 10.28 -28.07 -28.15
N LYS A 143 10.46 -27.33 -29.25
CA LYS A 143 10.09 -27.77 -30.60
C LYS A 143 11.15 -28.69 -31.23
N LEU A 144 12.35 -28.72 -30.67
CA LEU A 144 13.48 -29.47 -31.22
C LEU A 144 13.49 -30.91 -30.68
N PRO A 145 14.16 -31.84 -31.39
CA PRO A 145 14.36 -33.20 -30.88
C PRO A 145 15.03 -33.22 -29.51
N ALA A 146 14.52 -34.06 -28.61
CA ALA A 146 15.08 -34.26 -27.28
C ALA A 146 15.78 -35.63 -27.21
N LEU A 147 17.01 -35.65 -26.70
CA LEU A 147 17.78 -36.87 -26.45
C LEU A 147 18.00 -37.04 -24.95
N ASP A 148 17.36 -38.06 -24.38
CA ASP A 148 17.54 -38.43 -22.97
C ASP A 148 18.50 -39.61 -22.85
N LEU A 149 19.48 -39.51 -21.95
CA LEU A 149 20.28 -40.64 -21.47
C LEU A 149 19.74 -41.09 -20.11
N ARG A 150 19.32 -42.35 -20.03
CA ARG A 150 18.82 -42.96 -18.80
C ARG A 150 19.74 -44.09 -18.39
N GLY A 151 20.18 -44.07 -17.13
CA GLY A 151 20.99 -45.11 -16.52
C GLY A 151 20.39 -45.50 -15.17
N SER A 152 20.34 -46.79 -14.85
CA SER A 152 19.99 -47.25 -13.52
C SER A 152 20.96 -48.32 -13.03
N LEU A 153 21.23 -48.30 -11.73
CA LEU A 153 22.03 -49.29 -11.03
C LEU A 153 21.24 -49.71 -9.79
N GLY A 154 20.97 -50.99 -9.64
CA GLY A 154 20.20 -51.52 -8.53
C GLY A 154 20.55 -52.97 -8.23
N GLY A 155 20.26 -53.41 -7.01
CA GLY A 155 20.32 -54.82 -6.63
C GLY A 155 18.90 -55.35 -6.47
N LYS A 156 18.62 -56.53 -7.01
CA LYS A 156 17.37 -57.24 -6.73
C LYS A 156 17.66 -58.31 -5.68
N GLY A 157 16.92 -58.29 -4.57
CA GLY A 157 16.86 -59.41 -3.63
C GLY A 157 15.57 -60.16 -3.88
N LEU A 158 15.64 -61.48 -4.06
CA LEU A 158 14.46 -62.33 -4.20
C LEU A 158 14.37 -63.20 -2.94
N SER A 159 13.31 -62.99 -2.14
CA SER A 159 12.95 -63.89 -1.04
C SER A 159 11.81 -64.78 -1.49
N GLY A 160 11.91 -66.07 -1.20
CA GLY A 160 10.87 -67.05 -1.49
C GLY A 160 11.16 -68.33 -0.74
N ILE A 161 10.10 -69.09 -0.46
CA ILE A 161 10.20 -70.42 0.14
C ILE A 161 9.90 -71.40 -0.99
N GLY A 162 10.84 -72.30 -1.28
CA GLY A 162 10.64 -73.39 -2.21
C GLY A 162 9.37 -74.17 -1.90
N ARG A 163 8.54 -74.44 -2.91
CA ARG A 163 7.36 -75.31 -2.77
C ARG A 163 7.57 -76.54 -3.63
N ASP A 164 7.25 -77.69 -3.06
CA ASP A 164 7.26 -78.95 -3.80
C ASP A 164 6.15 -78.94 -4.83
N PHE A 165 6.45 -79.42 -6.04
CA PHE A 165 5.48 -79.58 -7.11
C PHE A 165 5.73 -80.92 -7.82
N ILE A 166 4.73 -81.42 -8.54
CA ILE A 166 4.92 -82.62 -9.35
C ILE A 166 5.39 -82.18 -10.73
N ASN A 167 6.56 -82.65 -11.14
CA ASN A 167 7.14 -82.27 -12.42
C ASN A 167 6.27 -82.83 -13.57
N PRO A 168 5.68 -81.99 -14.43
CA PRO A 168 4.72 -82.43 -15.43
C PRO A 168 5.34 -83.27 -16.57
N PHE A 169 6.67 -83.30 -16.69
CA PHE A 169 7.36 -84.10 -17.71
C PHE A 169 7.84 -85.46 -17.19
N THR A 170 8.05 -85.62 -15.88
CA THR A 170 8.54 -86.87 -15.27
C THR A 170 7.56 -87.54 -14.31
N GLY A 171 6.51 -86.82 -13.88
CA GLY A 171 5.47 -87.33 -12.98
C GLY A 171 5.92 -87.58 -11.53
N LEU A 172 7.16 -87.21 -11.18
CA LEU A 172 7.74 -87.38 -9.85
C LEU A 172 7.71 -86.06 -9.05
N PRO A 173 7.68 -86.12 -7.71
CA PRO A 173 7.82 -84.92 -6.88
C PRO A 173 9.20 -84.30 -7.12
N ASP A 174 9.20 -83.02 -7.44
CA ASP A 174 10.38 -82.22 -7.70
C ASP A 174 10.28 -80.92 -6.90
N ARG A 175 11.41 -80.40 -6.41
CA ARG A 175 11.43 -79.27 -5.48
C ARG A 175 12.12 -78.08 -6.12
N ILE A 176 11.42 -76.95 -6.20
CA ILE A 176 12.08 -75.67 -6.51
C ILE A 176 12.90 -75.27 -5.27
N ASN A 177 14.20 -75.56 -5.30
CA ASN A 177 15.11 -75.23 -4.20
C ASN A 177 15.41 -73.73 -4.20
N ILE A 178 14.57 -72.96 -3.51
CA ILE A 178 14.81 -71.56 -3.16
C ILE A 178 14.69 -71.48 -1.64
N ASP A 179 15.83 -71.46 -0.94
CA ASP A 179 15.91 -71.25 0.50
C ASP A 179 16.56 -69.87 0.73
N GLY A 180 15.74 -68.86 1.05
CA GLY A 180 16.24 -67.50 1.33
C GLY A 180 15.29 -66.67 2.20
N GLY A 181 15.69 -66.40 3.45
CA GLY A 181 14.92 -65.60 4.42
C GLY A 181 15.05 -64.08 4.22
N PHE A 182 14.42 -63.30 5.12
CA PHE A 182 14.49 -61.82 5.09
C PHE A 182 15.94 -61.31 5.30
N ASP A 183 16.71 -61.96 6.19
CA ASP A 183 18.12 -61.63 6.46
C ASP A 183 19.02 -61.95 5.25
N ASP A 184 18.80 -63.09 4.58
CA ASP A 184 19.51 -63.44 3.35
C ASP A 184 19.23 -62.43 2.23
N THR A 185 17.98 -62.00 2.09
CA THR A 185 17.56 -61.02 1.08
C THR A 185 18.18 -59.64 1.34
N TRP A 186 18.22 -59.19 2.60
CA TRP A 186 18.91 -57.96 2.99
C TRP A 186 20.43 -58.06 2.78
N SER A 187 21.02 -59.22 3.07
CA SER A 187 22.43 -59.50 2.81
C SER A 187 22.74 -59.50 1.31
N GLN A 188 21.86 -60.07 0.46
CA GLN A 188 22.01 -60.13 -1.00
C GLN A 188 21.93 -58.74 -1.64
N VAL A 189 21.04 -57.88 -1.14
CA VAL A 189 20.96 -56.46 -1.56
C VAL A 189 22.22 -55.70 -1.15
N ARG A 190 22.74 -55.92 0.08
CA ARG A 190 23.96 -55.25 0.59
C ARG A 190 25.24 -55.76 -0.08
N LYS A 191 25.34 -57.05 -0.37
CA LYS A 191 26.48 -57.71 -1.05
C LYS A 191 26.46 -57.52 -2.57
N ARG A 192 25.36 -57.00 -3.13
CA ARG A 192 25.14 -56.83 -4.58
C ARG A 192 25.26 -58.14 -5.35
N ASP A 193 24.70 -59.22 -4.80
CA ASP A 193 24.84 -60.55 -5.40
C ASP A 193 24.14 -60.65 -6.77
N PHE A 194 23.13 -59.81 -7.02
CA PHE A 194 22.46 -59.66 -8.32
C PHE A 194 22.47 -58.21 -8.80
N PRO A 195 23.61 -57.69 -9.29
CA PRO A 195 23.72 -56.31 -9.75
C PRO A 195 23.00 -56.17 -11.10
N THR A 196 21.93 -55.38 -11.11
CA THR A 196 21.24 -54.98 -12.34
C THR A 196 21.67 -53.58 -12.73
N TRP A 197 22.22 -53.45 -13.93
CA TRP A 197 22.50 -52.16 -14.55
C TRP A 197 21.68 -52.07 -15.84
N SER A 198 21.16 -50.89 -16.14
CA SER A 198 20.54 -50.60 -17.43
C SER A 198 21.00 -49.24 -17.92
N ALA A 199 21.26 -49.15 -19.22
CA ALA A 199 21.54 -47.90 -19.91
C ALA A 199 20.66 -47.84 -21.16
N GLY A 200 20.03 -46.70 -21.41
CA GLY A 200 19.15 -46.50 -22.54
C GLY A 200 19.24 -45.06 -23.04
N LEU A 201 19.25 -44.91 -24.36
CA LEU A 201 19.10 -43.63 -25.04
C LEU A 201 17.67 -43.54 -25.56
N SER A 202 17.01 -42.40 -25.35
CA SER A 202 15.66 -42.13 -25.85
C SER A 202 15.67 -40.84 -26.65
N LEU A 203 15.50 -40.96 -27.98
CA LEU A 203 15.34 -39.83 -28.89
C LEU A 203 13.87 -39.60 -29.19
N SER A 204 13.36 -38.41 -28.88
CA SER A 204 11.99 -38.00 -29.18
C SER A 204 11.99 -36.89 -30.23
N ILE A 205 11.39 -37.16 -31.40
CA ILE A 205 11.27 -36.19 -32.50
C ILE A 205 9.78 -35.92 -32.76
N PRO A 206 9.25 -34.74 -32.42
CA PRO A 206 7.86 -34.40 -32.70
C PRO A 206 7.63 -34.19 -34.20
N ILE A 207 6.80 -35.05 -34.82
CA ILE A 207 6.49 -34.97 -36.25
C ILE A 207 5.63 -33.73 -36.54
N GLY A 208 6.04 -32.93 -37.53
CA GLY A 208 5.32 -31.74 -37.99
C GLY A 208 5.51 -30.47 -37.15
N PHE A 209 6.36 -30.49 -36.10
CA PHE A 209 6.70 -29.34 -35.25
C PHE A 209 5.49 -28.58 -34.66
N ARG A 210 4.32 -29.22 -34.59
CA ARG A 210 3.08 -28.62 -34.05
C ARG A 210 3.03 -28.69 -32.53
N ALA A 211 3.65 -29.71 -31.94
CA ALA A 211 3.87 -29.79 -30.50
C ALA A 211 4.68 -28.57 -30.04
N GLY A 212 4.10 -27.73 -29.17
CA GLY A 212 4.75 -26.51 -28.67
C GLY A 212 4.66 -25.28 -29.59
N ALA A 213 4.08 -25.36 -30.80
CA ALA A 213 3.87 -24.18 -31.66
C ALA A 213 2.87 -23.20 -31.04
N GLY A 214 1.74 -23.72 -30.53
CA GLY A 214 0.75 -22.95 -29.79
C GLY A 214 1.31 -22.37 -28.49
N ASP A 215 2.10 -23.16 -27.75
CA ASP A 215 2.75 -22.68 -26.51
C ASP A 215 3.75 -21.56 -26.78
N HIS A 216 4.57 -21.67 -27.82
CA HIS A 216 5.48 -20.61 -28.20
C HIS A 216 4.73 -19.33 -28.63
N GLN A 217 3.64 -19.44 -29.39
CA GLN A 217 2.81 -18.29 -29.75
C GLN A 217 2.16 -17.64 -28.52
N ARG A 218 1.63 -18.46 -27.60
CA ARG A 218 1.08 -17.99 -26.32
C ARG A 218 2.13 -17.27 -25.49
N LEU A 219 3.30 -17.86 -25.30
CA LEU A 219 4.41 -17.26 -24.53
C LEU A 219 4.96 -15.99 -25.19
N ARG A 220 4.96 -15.93 -26.53
CA ARG A 220 5.27 -14.68 -27.25
C ARG A 220 4.25 -13.59 -26.93
N ALA A 221 2.96 -13.89 -26.97
CA ALA A 221 1.92 -12.93 -26.58
C ALA A 221 2.04 -12.51 -25.11
N GLU A 222 2.40 -13.43 -24.20
CA GLU A 222 2.69 -13.12 -22.80
C GLU A 222 3.91 -12.16 -22.67
N ALA A 223 4.95 -12.34 -23.48
CA ALA A 223 6.10 -11.44 -23.52
C ALA A 223 5.73 -10.05 -24.07
N ASP A 224 4.94 -10.00 -25.14
CA ASP A 224 4.43 -8.74 -25.70
C ASP A 224 3.57 -7.99 -24.67
N GLN A 225 2.71 -8.71 -23.94
CA GLN A 225 1.91 -8.14 -22.84
C GLN A 225 2.80 -7.61 -21.71
N ALA A 226 3.83 -8.37 -21.30
CA ALA A 226 4.78 -7.93 -20.28
C ALA A 226 5.56 -6.68 -20.71
N GLU A 227 5.85 -6.54 -22.00
CA GLU A 227 6.50 -5.36 -22.56
C GLU A 227 5.58 -4.14 -22.51
N GLN A 228 4.31 -4.28 -22.91
CA GLN A 228 3.32 -3.21 -22.78
C GLN A 228 3.11 -2.81 -21.32
N GLN A 229 3.10 -3.78 -20.39
CA GLN A 229 2.99 -3.50 -18.96
C GLN A 229 4.19 -2.70 -18.44
N MET A 230 5.41 -3.05 -18.85
CA MET A 230 6.62 -2.30 -18.50
C MET A 230 6.56 -0.86 -19.03
N ILE A 231 6.13 -0.67 -20.29
CA ILE A 231 5.94 0.67 -20.89
C ILE A 231 4.89 1.47 -20.12
N ALA A 232 3.77 0.85 -19.74
CA ALA A 232 2.73 1.48 -18.95
C ALA A 232 3.23 1.88 -17.55
N THR A 233 3.97 1.00 -16.86
CA THR A 233 4.62 1.29 -15.57
C THR A 233 5.58 2.48 -15.69
N ARG A 234 6.39 2.53 -16.76
CA ARG A 234 7.28 3.66 -17.03
C ARG A 234 6.51 4.97 -17.18
N ARG A 235 5.50 5.00 -18.04
CA ARG A 235 4.66 6.19 -18.28
C ARG A 235 3.94 6.65 -17.02
N SER A 236 3.38 5.71 -16.26
CA SER A 236 2.71 5.99 -14.99
C SER A 236 3.67 6.55 -13.94
N LEU A 237 4.92 6.07 -13.90
CA LEU A 237 5.95 6.61 -13.02
C LEU A 237 6.30 8.05 -13.41
N GLU A 238 6.52 8.33 -14.69
CA GLU A 238 6.77 9.69 -15.18
C GLU A 238 5.61 10.62 -14.83
N GLU A 239 4.36 10.21 -15.10
CA GLU A 239 3.16 10.96 -14.76
C GLU A 239 3.09 11.30 -13.27
N ARG A 240 3.30 10.32 -12.38
CA ARG A 240 3.28 10.50 -10.93
C ARG A 240 4.35 11.49 -10.45
N VAL A 241 5.55 11.44 -11.02
CA VAL A 241 6.64 12.38 -10.69
C VAL A 241 6.28 13.79 -11.13
N ARG A 242 5.78 13.96 -12.37
CA ARG A 242 5.37 15.27 -12.90
C ARG A 242 4.19 15.86 -12.13
N ALA A 243 3.22 15.03 -11.75
CA ALA A 243 2.10 15.45 -10.91
C ALA A 243 2.57 15.90 -9.52
N GLY A 244 3.43 15.12 -8.86
CA GLY A 244 4.02 15.48 -7.58
C GLY A 244 4.85 16.77 -7.63
N TYR A 245 5.62 16.96 -8.71
CA TYR A 245 6.37 18.18 -8.96
C TYR A 245 5.44 19.41 -9.08
N ARG A 246 4.39 19.34 -9.91
CA ARG A 246 3.44 20.45 -10.09
C ARG A 246 2.70 20.79 -8.79
N GLU A 247 2.27 19.79 -8.03
CA GLU A 247 1.65 20.02 -6.73
C GLU A 247 2.61 20.73 -5.77
N LEU A 248 3.89 20.37 -5.76
CA LEU A 248 4.90 20.99 -4.90
C LEU A 248 5.26 22.42 -5.35
N VAL A 249 5.36 22.68 -6.65
CA VAL A 249 5.59 24.02 -7.19
C VAL A 249 4.44 24.98 -6.85
N HIS A 250 3.20 24.50 -6.88
CA HIS A 250 2.03 25.29 -6.51
C HIS A 250 1.76 25.34 -5.00
N ALA A 251 2.47 24.53 -4.20
CA ALA A 251 2.24 24.40 -2.77
C ALA A 251 2.36 25.73 -2.04
N SER A 252 3.47 26.47 -2.24
CA SER A 252 3.72 27.74 -1.54
C SER A 252 2.59 28.74 -1.78
N LYS A 253 2.22 28.95 -3.05
CA LYS A 253 1.14 29.87 -3.43
C LYS A 253 -0.22 29.41 -2.89
N ARG A 254 -0.48 28.10 -2.88
CA ARG A 254 -1.73 27.53 -2.33
C ARG A 254 -1.82 27.73 -0.82
N MET A 255 -0.72 27.51 -0.10
CA MET A 255 -0.64 27.75 1.35
C MET A 255 -0.80 29.23 1.68
N GLU A 256 -0.14 30.12 0.92
CA GLU A 256 -0.26 31.57 1.08
C GLU A 256 -1.71 32.04 0.86
N ALA A 257 -2.35 31.60 -0.23
CA ALA A 257 -3.76 31.92 -0.50
C ALA A 257 -4.70 31.38 0.59
N ALA A 258 -4.47 30.15 1.06
CA ALA A 258 -5.28 29.56 2.13
C ALA A 258 -5.08 30.30 3.47
N GLN A 259 -3.85 30.70 3.79
CA GLN A 259 -3.56 31.52 4.98
C GLN A 259 -4.21 32.90 4.89
N GLY A 260 -4.15 33.54 3.73
CA GLY A 260 -4.86 34.79 3.46
C GLY A 260 -6.37 34.66 3.68
N GLY A 261 -6.96 33.55 3.22
CA GLY A 261 -8.36 33.20 3.46
C GLY A 261 -8.70 33.08 4.96
N VAL A 262 -7.87 32.37 5.73
CA VAL A 262 -8.05 32.27 7.19
C VAL A 262 -7.98 33.64 7.86
N ASN A 263 -6.99 34.46 7.51
CA ASN A 263 -6.83 35.80 8.07
C ASN A 263 -8.03 36.71 7.75
N ALA A 264 -8.52 36.66 6.51
CA ALA A 264 -9.71 37.40 6.10
C ALA A 264 -10.98 36.93 6.85
N SER A 265 -11.17 35.63 7.01
CA SER A 265 -12.30 35.09 7.77
C SER A 265 -12.23 35.41 9.26
N LEU A 266 -11.03 35.44 9.86
CA LEU A 266 -10.84 35.88 11.25
C LEU A 266 -11.27 37.33 11.43
N GLU A 267 -10.89 38.21 10.50
CA GLU A 267 -11.28 39.61 10.51
C GLU A 267 -12.79 39.77 10.30
N GLN A 268 -13.40 38.96 9.43
CA GLN A 268 -14.84 38.95 9.22
C GLN A 268 -15.61 38.53 10.48
N VAL A 269 -15.14 37.51 11.21
CA VAL A 269 -15.71 37.12 12.52
C VAL A 269 -15.60 38.29 13.50
N ARG A 270 -14.44 38.96 13.56
CA ARG A 270 -14.23 40.11 14.45
C ARG A 270 -15.21 41.25 14.17
N ILE A 271 -15.38 41.61 12.89
CA ILE A 271 -16.32 42.64 12.44
C ILE A 271 -17.77 42.21 12.75
N GLY A 272 -18.14 40.97 12.44
CA GLY A 272 -19.48 40.44 12.71
C GLY A 272 -19.85 40.47 14.20
N ILE A 273 -18.90 40.19 15.10
CA ILE A 273 -19.11 40.31 16.56
C ILE A 273 -19.39 41.77 16.93
N LEU A 274 -18.63 42.73 16.38
CA LEU A 274 -18.85 44.16 16.65
C LEU A 274 -20.22 44.60 16.14
N GLU A 275 -20.57 44.26 14.91
CA GLU A 275 -21.89 44.56 14.35
C GLU A 275 -23.03 43.95 15.17
N TYR A 276 -22.85 42.74 15.70
CA TYR A 276 -23.86 42.08 16.51
C TYR A 276 -24.10 42.79 17.85
N ARG A 277 -23.03 43.30 18.47
CA ARG A 277 -23.11 44.11 19.70
C ARG A 277 -23.84 45.42 19.50
N TYR A 278 -23.71 46.03 18.31
CA TYR A 278 -24.42 47.27 17.96
C TYR A 278 -25.77 47.02 17.29
N GLY A 279 -26.26 45.77 17.24
CA GLY A 279 -27.56 45.44 16.63
C GLY A 279 -27.62 45.62 15.11
N LYS A 280 -26.47 45.69 14.44
CA LYS A 280 -26.35 45.84 12.96
C LYS A 280 -26.37 44.51 12.21
N THR A 281 -26.23 43.39 12.91
CA THR A 281 -26.33 42.04 12.34
C THR A 281 -27.07 41.11 13.29
N THR A 282 -27.36 39.89 12.82
CA THR A 282 -28.12 38.89 13.58
C THR A 282 -27.22 37.81 14.14
N ALA A 283 -27.72 37.07 15.14
CA ALA A 283 -27.03 35.88 15.64
C ALA A 283 -26.78 34.86 14.52
N PHE A 284 -27.75 34.70 13.61
CA PHE A 284 -27.63 33.83 12.45
C PHE A 284 -26.46 34.21 11.53
N GLU A 285 -26.32 35.49 11.18
CA GLU A 285 -25.18 35.94 10.37
C GLU A 285 -23.83 35.68 11.05
N LEU A 286 -23.75 35.86 12.36
CA LEU A 286 -22.53 35.55 13.11
C LEU A 286 -22.20 34.05 13.05
N THR A 287 -23.20 33.16 13.12
CA THR A 287 -23.00 31.71 12.94
C THR A 287 -22.47 31.36 11.54
N ARG A 288 -23.01 32.00 10.50
CA ARG A 288 -22.57 31.80 9.11
C ARG A 288 -21.10 32.20 8.93
N VAL A 289 -20.71 33.37 9.43
CA VAL A 289 -19.33 33.86 9.35
C VAL A 289 -18.35 32.96 10.14
N ALA A 290 -18.78 32.40 11.28
CA ALA A 290 -17.98 31.42 12.01
C ALA A 290 -17.80 30.10 11.22
N ALA A 291 -18.83 29.63 10.53
CA ALA A 291 -18.75 28.45 9.65
C ALA A 291 -17.83 28.70 8.44
N ASP A 292 -17.83 29.92 7.88
CA ASP A 292 -16.92 30.32 6.81
C ASP A 292 -15.45 30.26 7.28
N LEU A 293 -15.16 30.72 8.51
CA LEU A 293 -13.84 30.59 9.13
C LEU A 293 -13.42 29.12 9.31
N ALA A 294 -14.33 28.26 9.77
CA ALA A 294 -14.08 26.82 9.91
C ALA A 294 -13.65 26.21 8.57
N THR A 295 -14.38 26.55 7.51
CA THR A 295 -14.12 26.09 6.15
C THR A 295 -12.77 26.61 5.62
N ALA A 296 -12.45 27.89 5.85
CA ALA A 296 -11.16 28.47 5.47
C ALA A 296 -10.00 27.77 6.17
N GLN A 297 -10.16 27.46 7.46
CA GLN A 297 -9.16 26.78 8.26
C GLN A 297 -8.98 25.32 7.82
N GLN A 298 -10.06 24.61 7.51
CA GLN A 298 -9.99 23.27 6.94
C GLN A 298 -9.25 23.27 5.59
N ARG A 299 -9.51 24.25 4.71
CA ARG A 299 -8.79 24.40 3.44
C ARG A 299 -7.30 24.63 3.65
N PHE A 300 -6.93 25.41 4.67
CA PHE A 300 -5.53 25.62 5.04
C PHE A 300 -4.87 24.33 5.54
N SER A 301 -5.52 23.60 6.46
CA SER A 301 -5.01 22.31 6.95
C SER A 301 -4.85 21.30 5.81
N GLN A 302 -5.81 21.22 4.89
CA GLN A 302 -5.71 20.39 3.69
C GLN A 302 -4.57 20.80 2.76
N ALA A 303 -4.32 22.11 2.58
CA ALA A 303 -3.20 22.59 1.78
C ALA A 303 -1.87 22.15 2.39
N LEU A 304 -1.70 22.29 3.70
CA LEU A 304 -0.51 21.83 4.43
C LEU A 304 -0.27 20.33 4.23
N VAL A 305 -1.30 19.51 4.44
CA VAL A 305 -1.20 18.06 4.27
C VAL A 305 -0.87 17.70 2.84
N ARG A 306 -1.58 18.25 1.85
CA ARG A 306 -1.32 17.97 0.42
C ARG A 306 0.12 18.26 0.05
N THR A 307 0.65 19.40 0.49
CA THR A 307 2.03 19.80 0.27
C THR A 307 3.02 18.82 0.90
N ALA A 308 2.82 18.48 2.17
CA ALA A 308 3.70 17.57 2.88
C ALA A 308 3.68 16.15 2.27
N LYS A 309 2.49 15.67 1.86
CA LYS A 309 2.33 14.39 1.15
C LYS A 309 3.00 14.42 -0.23
N ALA A 310 2.85 15.50 -0.99
CA ALA A 310 3.51 15.66 -2.30
C ALA A 310 5.03 15.64 -2.16
N ALA A 311 5.59 16.32 -1.17
CA ALA A 311 7.02 16.29 -0.88
C ALA A 311 7.51 14.88 -0.50
N ALA A 312 6.79 14.19 0.40
CA ALA A 312 7.11 12.83 0.81
C ALA A 312 7.03 11.82 -0.34
N ASP A 313 6.00 11.93 -1.19
CA ASP A 313 5.83 11.04 -2.34
C ASP A 313 6.86 11.32 -3.45
N LEU A 314 7.20 12.59 -3.73
CA LEU A 314 8.26 12.93 -4.68
C LEU A 314 9.62 12.39 -4.19
N LYS A 315 9.90 12.56 -2.90
CA LYS A 315 11.10 11.98 -2.27
C LYS A 315 11.10 10.47 -2.39
N ARG A 316 9.99 9.79 -2.10
CA ARG A 316 9.89 8.32 -2.25
C ARG A 316 10.17 7.88 -3.69
N LEU A 317 9.52 8.50 -4.68
CA LEU A 317 9.68 8.14 -6.09
C LEU A 317 11.10 8.35 -6.61
N THR A 318 11.83 9.31 -6.03
CA THR A 318 13.20 9.67 -6.44
C THR A 318 14.29 9.05 -5.57
N SER A 319 13.96 8.45 -4.42
CA SER A 319 14.91 7.84 -3.48
C SER A 319 14.69 6.33 -3.28
N GLU A 320 13.70 5.71 -3.92
CA GLU A 320 13.42 4.28 -3.80
C GLU A 320 14.59 3.37 -4.23
N GLY A 321 15.66 3.92 -4.83
CA GLY A 321 16.92 3.23 -5.14
C GLY A 321 18.06 3.44 -4.13
N LEU A 322 17.96 4.37 -3.18
CA LEU A 322 18.95 4.52 -2.12
C LEU A 322 18.80 3.33 -1.15
N ASN A 323 19.78 2.43 -1.16
CA ASN A 323 19.93 1.43 -0.12
C ASN A 323 19.73 2.10 1.25
N PRO A 324 19.01 1.47 2.20
CA PRO A 324 19.09 1.93 3.58
C PRO A 324 20.58 1.86 3.93
N THR A 325 21.20 3.02 4.16
CA THR A 325 22.51 3.07 4.78
C THR A 325 22.39 2.22 6.03
N LYS A 326 23.14 1.11 6.09
CA LYS A 326 23.25 0.33 7.32
C LYS A 326 23.58 1.34 8.42
N PRO A 327 22.86 1.33 9.56
CA PRO A 327 23.28 2.13 10.69
C PRO A 327 24.74 1.76 10.99
N GLN A 328 25.60 2.78 11.00
CA GLN A 328 26.93 2.67 11.61
C GLN A 328 26.77 2.61 13.13
#